data_AF-A0A2R6NLG3-F1
#
_entry.id   AF-A0A2R6NLG3-F1
#
_cell.length_a   1.000
_cell.length_b   1.000
_cell.length_c   1.000
_cell.angle_alpha   90.00
_cell.angle_beta   90.00
_cell.angle_gamma   90.00
#
_symmetry.space_group_name_H-M   'P 1'
#
loop_
_entity.id
_entity.type
_entity.pdbx_description
1 polymer ?
#
loop_
_entity_poly.entity_id
_entity_poly.type
_entity_poly.pdbx_seq_one_letter_code
_entity_poly.pdbx_strand_id
1 'polypeptide(L)'
;MEASGSMDLANNALARATQVFVKRQPEIHLFAARFKEHSGDIPGARASFQLVHTEISPGLLEATIKHANMEHRLGNLEDACSVYEQAIAVEKGKEHTQTLPFLSVQYSRFLLLVCCNVEKAREVLVLALENVQLSKPLLEALIHLESIQPPPKQIEYLDSLVEKFIVPSPDNSIVASIAEREELSIIFLEVMICLSKRIHREHPIAF
;
A
#
# COMPACT_ATOMS: atom_id res chain seq x y z
N MET A 1 18.59 27.73 26.09
CA MET A 1 17.42 28.17 26.89
C MET A 1 16.29 28.69 25.99
N GLU A 2 16.57 29.37 24.87
CA GLU A 2 15.54 29.80 23.91
C GLU A 2 14.91 28.66 23.09
N ALA A 3 15.71 27.66 22.67
CA ALA A 3 15.21 26.51 21.90
C ALA A 3 14.19 25.65 22.68
N SER A 4 14.39 25.48 24.00
CA SER A 4 13.43 24.76 24.86
C SER A 4 12.11 25.53 24.98
N GLY A 5 12.16 26.86 25.14
CA GLY A 5 10.94 27.69 25.18
C GLY A 5 10.17 27.69 23.85
N SER A 6 10.86 27.60 22.72
CA SER A 6 10.22 27.48 21.40
C SER A 6 9.51 26.12 21.22
N MET A 7 10.11 25.05 21.73
CA MET A 7 9.54 23.70 21.68
C MET A 7 8.23 23.59 22.50
N ASP A 8 8.20 24.19 23.68
CA ASP A 8 7.01 24.18 24.56
C ASP A 8 5.83 24.93 23.93
N LEU A 9 6.09 26.05 23.25
CA LEU A 9 5.07 26.78 22.50
C LEU A 9 4.53 25.96 21.33
N ALA A 10 5.39 25.26 20.60
CA ALA A 10 4.98 24.38 19.51
C ALA A 10 4.11 23.21 20.03
N ASN A 11 4.52 22.58 21.13
CA ASN A 11 3.75 21.54 21.80
C ASN A 11 2.37 22.05 22.26
N ASN A 12 2.30 23.25 22.84
CA ASN A 12 1.04 23.85 23.26
C ASN A 12 0.11 24.13 22.06
N ALA A 13 0.65 24.72 20.99
CA ALA A 13 -0.12 24.97 19.78
C ALA A 13 -0.65 23.67 19.15
N LEU A 14 0.20 22.64 19.08
CA LEU A 14 -0.16 21.33 18.56
C LEU A 14 -1.23 20.64 19.42
N ALA A 15 -1.11 20.72 20.75
CA ALA A 15 -2.12 20.20 21.67
C ALA A 15 -3.47 20.89 21.46
N ARG A 16 -3.49 22.22 21.35
CA ARG A 16 -4.73 22.97 21.06
C ARG A 16 -5.33 22.59 19.70
N ALA A 17 -4.51 22.43 18.67
CA ALA A 17 -4.97 22.02 17.35
C ALA A 17 -5.61 20.62 17.39
N THR A 18 -4.91 19.65 17.99
CA THR A 18 -5.33 18.23 18.02
C THR A 18 -6.46 17.93 19.02
N GLN A 19 -6.65 18.75 20.06
CA GLN A 19 -7.65 18.48 21.11
C GLN A 19 -8.85 19.43 21.11
N VAL A 20 -8.68 20.67 20.63
CA VAL A 20 -9.72 21.71 20.71
C VAL A 20 -10.29 22.04 19.34
N PHE A 21 -9.43 22.44 18.39
CA PHE A 21 -9.90 23.06 17.14
C PHE A 21 -10.21 22.06 16.03
N VAL A 22 -9.21 21.28 15.60
CA VAL A 22 -9.30 20.40 14.42
C VAL A 22 -9.16 18.93 14.81
N LYS A 23 -9.70 18.57 15.98
CA LYS A 23 -9.53 17.24 16.62
C LYS A 23 -10.05 16.05 15.81
N ARG A 24 -10.89 16.26 14.80
CA ARG A 24 -11.40 15.20 13.90
C ARG A 24 -10.72 15.18 12.54
N GLN A 25 -9.78 16.09 12.28
CA GLN A 25 -9.07 16.16 11.01
C GLN A 25 -7.84 15.24 11.06
N PRO A 26 -7.75 14.17 10.25
CA PRO A 26 -6.63 13.23 10.35
C PRO A 26 -5.26 13.87 10.08
N GLU A 27 -5.19 14.88 9.21
CA GLU A 27 -3.97 15.55 8.78
C GLU A 27 -3.22 16.21 9.95
N ILE A 28 -3.94 16.80 10.92
CA ILE A 28 -3.29 17.40 12.09
C ILE A 28 -2.70 16.32 13.01
N HIS A 29 -3.31 15.14 13.09
CA HIS A 29 -2.82 14.03 13.90
C HIS A 29 -1.64 13.32 13.25
N LEU A 30 -1.65 13.19 11.92
CA LEU A 30 -0.49 12.71 11.16
C LEU A 30 0.68 13.70 11.26
N PHE A 31 0.40 15.00 11.22
CA PHE A 31 1.40 16.03 11.50
C PHE A 31 1.94 15.91 12.92
N ALA A 32 1.07 15.72 13.92
CA ALA A 32 1.47 15.54 15.31
C ALA A 32 2.37 14.32 15.50
N ALA A 33 2.04 13.19 14.88
CA ALA A 33 2.86 11.99 14.92
C ALA A 33 4.28 12.26 14.37
N ARG A 34 4.38 12.90 13.20
CA ARG A 34 5.66 13.26 12.58
C ARG A 34 6.47 14.26 13.42
N PHE A 35 5.80 15.25 14.00
CA PHE A 35 6.45 16.25 14.86
C PHE A 35 7.06 15.59 16.11
N LYS A 36 6.32 14.68 16.74
CA LYS A 36 6.77 13.93 17.91
C LYS A 36 7.92 12.97 17.57
N GLU A 37 7.83 12.29 16.44
CA GLU A 37 8.93 11.46 15.92
C GLU A 37 10.21 12.31 15.77
N HIS A 38 10.12 13.46 15.09
CA HIS A 38 11.27 14.33 14.82
C HIS A 38 11.89 14.92 16.09
N SER A 39 11.08 15.08 17.15
CA SER A 39 11.55 15.59 18.44
C SER A 39 11.98 14.49 19.42
N GLY A 40 11.91 13.22 19.02
CA GLY A 40 12.33 12.08 19.83
C GLY A 40 11.24 11.51 20.76
N ASP A 41 10.02 12.07 20.75
CA ASP A 41 8.88 11.51 21.46
C ASP A 41 8.23 10.37 20.64
N ILE A 42 8.93 9.25 20.55
CA ILE A 42 8.46 8.06 19.82
C ILE A 42 7.16 7.48 20.43
N PRO A 43 7.01 7.36 21.77
CA PRO A 43 5.75 6.90 22.37
C PRO A 43 4.57 7.80 21.99
N GLY A 44 4.76 9.12 22.04
CA GLY A 44 3.72 10.07 21.66
C GLY A 44 3.40 10.04 20.16
N ALA A 45 4.38 9.75 19.30
CA ALA A 45 4.17 9.57 17.87
C ALA A 45 3.31 8.33 17.58
N ARG A 46 3.65 7.18 18.20
CA ARG A 46 2.84 5.95 18.12
C ARG A 46 1.42 6.16 18.63
N ALA A 47 1.25 6.87 19.75
CA ALA A 47 -0.07 7.19 20.29
C ALA A 47 -0.89 8.05 19.31
N SER A 48 -0.26 9.00 18.62
CA SER A 48 -0.93 9.79 17.58
C SER A 48 -1.38 8.94 16.39
N PHE A 49 -0.57 7.98 15.93
CA PHE A 49 -1.01 7.04 14.88
C PHE A 49 -2.14 6.13 15.37
N GLN A 50 -2.03 5.57 16.57
CA GLN A 50 -3.06 4.73 17.17
C GLN A 50 -4.40 5.45 17.22
N LEU A 51 -4.42 6.71 17.67
CA LEU A 51 -5.63 7.54 17.69
C LEU A 51 -6.26 7.69 16.29
N VAL A 52 -5.44 7.84 15.25
CA VAL A 52 -5.95 7.88 13.87
C VAL A 52 -6.58 6.56 13.45
N HIS A 53 -5.91 5.45 13.74
CA HIS A 53 -6.38 4.11 13.41
C HIS A 53 -7.67 3.70 14.14
N THR A 54 -7.88 4.16 15.38
CA THR A 54 -9.00 3.72 16.21
C THR A 54 -10.18 4.70 16.21
N GLU A 55 -9.93 6.00 16.20
CA GLU A 55 -10.98 7.00 16.50
C GLU A 55 -11.19 8.07 15.44
N ILE A 56 -10.13 8.50 14.74
CA ILE A 56 -10.24 9.65 13.82
C ILE A 56 -10.60 9.22 12.41
N SER A 57 -9.86 8.25 11.87
CA SER A 57 -10.07 7.77 10.51
C SER A 57 -9.61 6.31 10.37
N PRO A 58 -10.36 5.35 10.95
CA PRO A 58 -10.07 3.93 10.79
C PRO A 58 -10.05 3.53 9.31
N GLY A 59 -9.00 2.83 8.88
CA GLY A 59 -8.81 2.45 7.48
C GLY A 59 -8.17 3.53 6.60
N LEU A 60 -7.70 4.66 7.15
CA LEU A 60 -6.96 5.65 6.37
C LEU A 60 -5.61 5.09 5.92
N LEU A 61 -5.49 4.81 4.62
CA LEU A 61 -4.28 4.25 4.01
C LEU A 61 -3.02 5.08 4.31
N GLU A 62 -3.14 6.41 4.25
CA GLU A 62 -2.01 7.30 4.51
C GLU A 62 -1.46 7.15 5.94
N ALA A 63 -2.33 6.90 6.93
CA ALA A 63 -1.90 6.67 8.31
C ALA A 63 -1.06 5.40 8.42
N THR A 64 -1.52 4.30 7.81
CA THR A 64 -0.81 3.01 7.79
C THR A 64 0.58 3.16 7.14
N ILE A 65 0.66 3.81 5.98
CA ILE A 65 1.93 4.02 5.27
C ILE A 65 2.90 4.85 6.14
N LYS A 66 2.42 5.97 6.72
CA LYS A 66 3.30 6.83 7.52
C LYS A 66 3.74 6.15 8.82
N HIS A 67 2.87 5.38 9.48
CA HIS A 67 3.20 4.64 10.69
C HIS A 67 4.23 3.54 10.40
N ALA A 68 3.98 2.69 9.39
CA ALA A 68 4.93 1.65 9.00
C ALA A 68 6.31 2.24 8.61
N ASN A 69 6.32 3.36 7.87
CA ASN A 69 7.56 4.04 7.51
C ASN A 69 8.30 4.63 8.72
N MET A 70 7.59 5.08 9.76
CA MET A 70 8.21 5.51 11.01
C MET A 70 8.90 4.33 11.70
N GLU A 71 8.19 3.21 11.89
CA GLU A 71 8.77 2.01 12.52
C GLU A 71 9.99 1.51 11.75
N HIS A 72 9.94 1.54 10.41
CA HIS A 72 11.09 1.20 9.57
C HIS A 72 12.28 2.14 9.80
N ARG A 73 12.06 3.46 9.87
CA ARG A 73 13.14 4.44 10.17
C ARG A 73 13.77 4.23 11.55
N LEU A 74 13.00 3.70 12.50
CA LEU A 74 13.48 3.34 13.83
C LEU A 74 14.23 1.99 13.86
N GLY A 75 14.33 1.29 12.73
CA GLY A 75 14.95 -0.03 12.62
C GLY A 75 14.02 -1.20 12.96
N ASN A 76 12.74 -0.93 13.26
CA ASN A 76 11.76 -1.93 13.67
C ASN A 76 11.03 -2.48 12.45
N LEU A 77 11.71 -3.31 11.65
CA LEU A 77 11.13 -3.86 10.41
C LEU A 77 9.89 -4.74 10.67
N GLU A 78 9.92 -5.52 11.76
CA GLU A 78 8.80 -6.38 12.16
C GLU A 78 7.58 -5.56 12.57
N ASP A 79 7.78 -4.46 13.32
CA ASP A 79 6.69 -3.54 13.69
C ASP A 79 6.11 -2.85 12.45
N ALA A 80 6.96 -2.47 11.49
CA ALA A 80 6.51 -1.89 10.22
C ALA A 80 5.61 -2.86 9.43
N CYS A 81 5.99 -4.13 9.34
CA CYS A 81 5.15 -5.17 8.74
C CYS A 81 3.84 -5.36 9.53
N SER A 82 3.93 -5.39 10.86
CA SER A 82 2.79 -5.59 11.75
C SER A 82 1.72 -4.50 11.59
N VAL A 83 2.12 -3.26 11.35
CA VAL A 83 1.18 -2.15 11.07
C VAL A 83 0.31 -2.44 9.83
N TYR A 84 0.91 -2.92 8.74
CA TYR A 84 0.17 -3.32 7.55
C TYR A 84 -0.73 -4.53 7.81
N GLU A 85 -0.20 -5.56 8.46
CA GLU A 85 -0.93 -6.81 8.74
C GLU A 85 -2.16 -6.56 9.61
N GLN A 86 -2.03 -5.72 10.64
CA GLN A 86 -3.16 -5.32 11.49
C GLN A 86 -4.20 -4.51 10.69
N ALA A 87 -3.77 -3.55 9.87
CA ALA A 87 -4.69 -2.77 9.05
C ALA A 87 -5.46 -3.66 8.05
N ILE A 88 -4.78 -4.63 7.43
CA ILE A 88 -5.39 -5.61 6.52
C ILE A 88 -6.37 -6.50 7.28
N ALA A 89 -6.01 -7.01 8.47
CA ALA A 89 -6.88 -7.85 9.28
C ALA A 89 -8.19 -7.12 9.67
N VAL A 90 -8.09 -5.84 10.02
CA VAL A 90 -9.27 -5.00 10.34
C VAL A 90 -10.17 -4.82 9.11
N GLU A 91 -9.60 -4.52 7.94
CA GLU A 91 -10.40 -4.34 6.72
C GLU A 91 -11.03 -5.65 6.21
N LYS A 92 -10.35 -6.79 6.36
CA LYS A 92 -10.92 -8.11 6.04
C LYS A 92 -12.18 -8.44 6.84
N GLY A 93 -12.31 -7.90 8.05
CA GLY A 93 -13.51 -8.06 8.88
C GLY A 93 -14.72 -7.22 8.45
N LYS A 94 -14.57 -6.33 7.45
CA LYS A 94 -15.63 -5.42 6.99
C LYS A 94 -16.25 -5.91 5.69
N GLU A 95 -17.58 -5.82 5.60
CA GLU A 95 -18.30 -6.03 4.34
C GLU A 95 -17.99 -4.88 3.37
N HIS A 96 -17.76 -5.22 2.09
CA HIS A 96 -17.54 -4.24 0.99
C HIS A 96 -16.41 -3.21 1.22
N THR A 97 -15.30 -3.62 1.85
CA THR A 97 -14.14 -2.74 2.02
C THR A 97 -13.54 -2.31 0.67
N GLN A 98 -13.49 -0.99 0.45
CA GLN A 98 -12.82 -0.38 -0.70
C GLN A 98 -11.31 -0.16 -0.45
N THR A 99 -10.88 -0.23 0.82
CA THR A 99 -9.50 0.09 1.23
C THR A 99 -8.58 -1.13 1.16
N LEU A 100 -9.11 -2.34 1.37
CA LEU A 100 -8.33 -3.59 1.39
C LEU A 100 -7.47 -3.82 0.13
N PRO A 101 -7.95 -3.56 -1.11
CA PRO A 101 -7.10 -3.66 -2.30
C PRO A 101 -5.87 -2.75 -2.19
N PHE A 102 -6.06 -1.48 -1.81
CA PHE A 102 -4.97 -0.51 -1.71
C PHE A 102 -3.99 -0.84 -0.58
N LEU A 103 -4.47 -1.31 0.58
CA LEU A 103 -3.59 -1.76 1.66
C LEU A 103 -2.72 -2.95 1.23
N SER A 104 -3.32 -3.91 0.54
CA SER A 104 -2.60 -5.10 0.06
C SER A 104 -1.53 -4.73 -0.97
N VAL A 105 -1.85 -3.82 -1.90
CA VAL A 105 -0.88 -3.29 -2.88
C VAL A 105 0.27 -2.56 -2.18
N GLN A 106 -0.02 -1.68 -1.22
CA GLN A 106 1.02 -0.92 -0.53
C GLN A 106 1.89 -1.84 0.35
N TYR A 107 1.30 -2.83 1.02
CA TYR A 107 2.07 -3.78 1.81
C TYR A 107 2.96 -4.68 0.92
N SER A 108 2.41 -5.18 -0.19
CA SER A 108 3.19 -5.94 -1.18
C SER A 108 4.38 -5.14 -1.70
N ARG A 109 4.18 -3.84 -2.00
CA ARG A 109 5.26 -2.94 -2.41
C ARG A 109 6.30 -2.72 -1.31
N PHE A 110 5.88 -2.57 -0.05
CA PHE A 110 6.79 -2.45 1.08
C PHE A 110 7.62 -3.73 1.26
N LEU A 111 6.98 -4.90 1.21
CA LEU A 111 7.65 -6.20 1.29
C LEU A 111 8.70 -6.38 0.19
N LEU A 112 8.35 -5.99 -1.04
CA LEU A 112 9.24 -6.07 -2.18
C LEU A 112 10.43 -5.10 -2.08
N LEU A 113 10.17 -3.82 -1.84
CA LEU A 113 11.19 -2.76 -1.95
C LEU A 113 12.01 -2.53 -0.68
N VAL A 114 11.45 -2.90 0.48
CA VAL A 114 12.07 -2.64 1.79
C VAL A 114 12.50 -3.94 2.45
N CYS A 115 11.63 -4.96 2.45
CA CYS A 115 11.94 -6.24 3.09
C CYS A 115 12.66 -7.23 2.16
N CYS A 116 12.74 -6.92 0.86
CA CYS A 116 13.24 -7.84 -0.18
C CYS A 116 12.56 -9.22 -0.16
N ASN A 117 11.28 -9.29 0.27
CA ASN A 117 10.53 -10.53 0.43
C ASN A 117 9.47 -10.65 -0.67
N VAL A 118 9.90 -11.19 -1.82
CA VAL A 118 9.07 -11.37 -3.00
C VAL A 118 7.94 -12.38 -2.77
N GLU A 119 8.24 -13.50 -2.11
CA GLU A 119 7.25 -14.56 -1.88
C GLU A 119 6.08 -14.05 -1.05
N LYS A 120 6.37 -13.37 0.06
CA LYS A 120 5.32 -12.76 0.89
C LYS A 120 4.61 -11.62 0.17
N ALA A 121 5.32 -10.83 -0.65
CA ALA A 121 4.70 -9.78 -1.46
C ALA A 121 3.68 -10.36 -2.45
N ARG A 122 3.97 -11.51 -3.06
CA ARG A 122 3.06 -12.25 -3.94
C ARG A 122 1.88 -12.81 -3.16
N GLU A 123 2.15 -13.47 -2.04
CA GLU A 123 1.15 -14.06 -1.16
C GLU A 123 0.09 -13.02 -0.74
N VAL A 124 0.52 -11.83 -0.31
CA VAL A 124 -0.39 -10.73 0.08
C VAL A 124 -1.33 -10.33 -1.06
N LEU A 125 -0.84 -10.25 -2.31
CA LEU A 125 -1.68 -9.88 -3.46
C LEU A 125 -2.65 -11.00 -3.84
N VAL A 126 -2.19 -12.26 -3.82
CA VAL A 126 -3.04 -13.43 -4.11
C VAL A 126 -4.16 -13.57 -3.08
N LEU A 127 -3.82 -13.46 -1.79
CA LEU A 127 -4.81 -13.46 -0.71
C LEU A 127 -5.80 -12.30 -0.84
N ALA A 128 -5.38 -11.14 -1.35
CA ALA A 128 -6.32 -10.05 -1.59
C ALA A 128 -7.35 -10.42 -2.67
N LEU A 129 -6.94 -11.08 -3.76
CA LEU A 129 -7.85 -11.52 -4.83
C LEU A 129 -8.93 -12.50 -4.35
N GLU A 130 -8.68 -13.26 -3.29
CA GLU A 130 -9.66 -14.17 -2.69
C GLU A 130 -10.73 -13.43 -1.86
N ASN A 131 -10.40 -12.25 -1.35
CA ASN A 131 -11.25 -11.50 -0.41
C ASN A 131 -11.96 -10.31 -1.05
N VAL A 132 -11.47 -9.81 -2.18
CA VAL A 132 -12.05 -8.65 -2.87
C VAL A 132 -12.28 -8.92 -4.34
N GLN A 133 -13.18 -8.15 -4.96
CA GLN A 133 -13.33 -8.16 -6.41
C GLN A 133 -12.03 -7.72 -7.10
N LEU A 134 -11.79 -8.26 -8.29
CA LEU A 134 -10.72 -7.82 -9.18
C LEU A 134 -10.83 -6.31 -9.40
N SER A 135 -9.73 -5.62 -9.13
CA SER A 135 -9.63 -4.17 -9.26
C SER A 135 -8.33 -3.83 -9.99
N LYS A 136 -8.36 -2.70 -10.71
CA LYS A 136 -7.20 -2.21 -11.45
C LYS A 136 -5.93 -2.11 -10.58
N PRO A 137 -5.95 -1.56 -9.35
CA PRO A 137 -4.74 -1.46 -8.52
C PRO A 137 -4.10 -2.82 -8.18
N LEU A 138 -4.91 -3.86 -7.94
CA LEU A 138 -4.39 -5.20 -7.65
C LEU A 138 -3.72 -5.82 -8.87
N LEU A 139 -4.33 -5.67 -10.05
CA LEU A 139 -3.79 -6.17 -11.31
C LEU A 139 -2.50 -5.45 -11.69
N GLU A 140 -2.46 -4.11 -11.56
CA GLU A 140 -1.22 -3.35 -11.77
C GLU A 140 -0.10 -3.81 -10.85
N ALA A 141 -0.40 -4.07 -9.57
CA ALA A 141 0.60 -4.54 -8.61
C ALA A 141 1.13 -5.93 -8.96
N LEU A 142 0.26 -6.85 -9.40
CA LEU A 142 0.65 -8.19 -9.84
C LEU A 142 1.48 -8.15 -11.12
N ILE A 143 1.05 -7.37 -12.12
CA ILE A 143 1.78 -7.15 -13.37
C ILE A 143 3.16 -6.55 -13.07
N HIS A 144 3.22 -5.53 -12.21
CA HIS A 144 4.47 -4.90 -11.80
C HIS A 144 5.39 -5.91 -11.10
N LEU A 145 4.89 -6.65 -10.10
CA LEU A 145 5.64 -7.69 -9.40
C LEU A 145 6.25 -8.69 -10.38
N GLU A 146 5.44 -9.19 -11.32
CA GLU A 146 5.89 -10.19 -12.27
C GLU A 146 6.87 -9.63 -13.29
N SER A 147 6.75 -8.36 -13.66
CA SER A 147 7.64 -7.71 -14.64
C SER A 147 9.09 -7.64 -14.15
N ILE A 148 9.30 -7.51 -12.84
CA ILE A 148 10.63 -7.35 -12.23
C ILE A 148 11.25 -8.68 -11.76
N GLN A 149 10.44 -9.75 -11.57
CA GLN A 149 10.98 -11.05 -11.15
C GLN A 149 11.78 -11.74 -12.27
N PRO A 150 12.78 -12.57 -11.93
CA PRO A 150 13.42 -13.44 -12.91
C PRO A 150 12.45 -14.54 -13.40
N PRO A 151 12.73 -15.19 -14.53
CA PRO A 151 11.99 -16.39 -14.96
C PRO A 151 12.08 -17.53 -13.93
N PRO A 152 11.08 -18.43 -13.85
CA PRO A 152 9.88 -18.53 -14.69
C PRO A 152 8.80 -17.53 -14.29
N LYS A 153 8.11 -16.95 -15.29
CA LYS A 153 7.05 -15.97 -15.06
C LYS A 153 5.66 -16.59 -15.16
N GLN A 154 4.73 -16.17 -14.29
CA GLN A 154 3.33 -16.59 -14.26
C GLN A 154 2.47 -15.84 -15.30
N ILE A 155 2.93 -15.76 -16.55
CA ILE A 155 2.29 -14.96 -17.60
C ILE A 155 0.88 -15.46 -17.92
N GLU A 156 0.69 -16.78 -18.04
CA GLU A 156 -0.62 -17.38 -18.35
C GLU A 156 -1.65 -17.10 -17.25
N TYR A 157 -1.22 -17.11 -15.98
CA TYR A 157 -2.08 -16.77 -14.86
C TYR A 157 -2.49 -15.28 -14.89
N LEU A 158 -1.54 -14.38 -15.18
CA LEU A 158 -1.84 -12.96 -15.31
C LEU A 158 -2.76 -12.67 -16.50
N ASP A 159 -2.53 -13.31 -17.64
CA ASP A 159 -3.36 -13.17 -18.85
C ASP A 159 -4.82 -13.52 -18.56
N SER A 160 -5.05 -14.65 -17.87
CA SER A 160 -6.38 -15.06 -17.41
C SER A 160 -7.06 -14.01 -16.50
N LEU A 161 -6.30 -13.42 -15.56
CA LEU A 161 -6.84 -12.40 -14.67
C LEU A 161 -7.16 -11.08 -15.41
N VAL A 162 -6.30 -10.69 -16.35
CA VAL A 162 -6.47 -9.48 -17.16
C VAL A 162 -7.64 -9.63 -18.12
N GLU A 163 -7.76 -10.78 -18.81
CA GLU A 163 -8.91 -11.10 -19.66
C GLU A 163 -10.21 -11.03 -18.87
N LYS A 164 -10.25 -11.64 -17.68
CA LYS A 164 -11.41 -11.60 -16.78
C LYS A 164 -11.81 -10.18 -16.36
N PHE A 165 -10.86 -9.26 -16.26
CA PHE A 165 -11.12 -7.86 -15.89
C PHE A 165 -11.59 -7.01 -17.09
N ILE A 166 -10.99 -7.23 -18.27
CA ILE A 166 -11.29 -6.48 -19.49
C ILE A 166 -12.63 -6.90 -20.10
N VAL A 167 -12.92 -8.21 -20.14
CA VAL A 167 -14.13 -8.74 -20.77
C VAL A 167 -15.31 -8.62 -19.79
N PRO A 168 -16.34 -7.81 -20.11
CA PRO A 168 -17.55 -7.76 -19.30
C PRO A 168 -18.29 -9.10 -19.40
N SER A 169 -18.46 -9.80 -18.27
CA SER A 169 -19.29 -11.00 -18.20
C SER A 169 -20.52 -10.71 -17.32
N PRO A 170 -21.72 -11.17 -17.70
CA PRO A 170 -22.93 -11.01 -16.89
C PRO A 170 -22.81 -11.65 -15.50
N ASP A 171 -21.91 -12.63 -15.33
CA ASP A 171 -21.63 -13.32 -14.07
C ASP A 171 -20.56 -12.60 -13.22
N ASN A 172 -19.89 -11.61 -13.79
CA ASN A 172 -18.72 -10.97 -13.21
C ASN A 172 -19.07 -9.53 -12.86
N SER A 173 -19.46 -9.29 -11.61
CA SER A 173 -19.90 -8.00 -11.06
C SER A 173 -18.79 -6.94 -10.94
N ILE A 174 -17.72 -7.07 -11.72
CA ILE A 174 -16.56 -6.16 -11.73
C ILE A 174 -17.05 -4.76 -12.11
N VAL A 175 -17.00 -3.84 -11.14
CA VAL A 175 -17.32 -2.42 -11.30
C VAL A 175 -16.11 -1.67 -11.87
N ALA A 176 -15.67 -2.03 -13.07
CA ALA A 176 -14.60 -1.34 -13.79
C ALA A 176 -15.18 -0.50 -14.92
N SER A 177 -14.72 0.76 -15.02
CA SER A 177 -15.04 1.64 -16.14
C SER A 177 -14.34 1.20 -17.42
N ILE A 178 -14.84 1.66 -18.57
CA ILE A 178 -14.21 1.40 -19.87
C ILE A 178 -12.77 1.93 -19.89
N ALA A 179 -12.55 3.13 -19.34
CA ALA A 179 -11.23 3.74 -19.26
C ALA A 179 -10.25 2.90 -18.41
N GLU A 180 -10.68 2.37 -17.26
CA GLU A 180 -9.82 1.51 -16.44
C GLU A 180 -9.43 0.21 -17.14
N ARG A 181 -10.34 -0.39 -17.91
CA ARG A 181 -10.07 -1.61 -18.70
C ARG A 181 -9.09 -1.32 -19.82
N GLU A 182 -9.26 -0.21 -20.54
CA GLU A 182 -8.37 0.21 -21.62
C GLU A 182 -6.97 0.50 -21.09
N GLU A 183 -6.86 1.29 -20.01
CA GLU A 183 -5.58 1.60 -19.37
C GLU A 183 -4.86 0.33 -18.89
N LEU A 184 -5.58 -0.60 -18.26
CA LEU A 184 -4.97 -1.86 -17.82
C LEU A 184 -4.49 -2.71 -19.01
N SER A 185 -5.28 -2.76 -20.09
CA SER A 185 -4.90 -3.46 -21.33
C SER A 185 -3.60 -2.91 -21.92
N ILE A 186 -3.47 -1.58 -21.96
CA ILE A 186 -2.25 -0.90 -22.43
C ILE A 186 -1.05 -1.28 -21.56
N ILE A 187 -1.19 -1.17 -20.22
CA ILE A 187 -0.12 -1.52 -19.27
C ILE A 187 0.33 -2.97 -19.45
N PHE A 188 -0.60 -3.90 -19.58
CA PHE A 188 -0.28 -5.32 -19.74
C PHE A 188 0.46 -5.58 -21.06
N LEU A 189 0.01 -4.99 -22.17
CA LEU A 189 0.64 -5.14 -23.47
C LEU A 189 2.06 -4.56 -23.49
N GLU A 190 2.28 -3.39 -22.89
CA GLU A 190 3.61 -2.79 -22.76
C GLU A 190 4.58 -3.72 -22.02
N VAL A 191 4.14 -4.32 -20.92
CA VAL A 191 4.95 -5.29 -20.16
C VAL A 191 5.25 -6.54 -20.99
N MET A 192 4.25 -7.09 -21.70
CA MET A 192 4.46 -8.23 -22.60
C MET A 192 5.50 -7.95 -23.69
N ILE A 193 5.44 -6.78 -24.33
CA ILE A 193 6.42 -6.35 -25.34
C ILE A 193 7.81 -6.19 -24.72
N CYS A 194 7.90 -5.61 -23.51
CA CYS A 194 9.17 -5.48 -22.81
C CYS A 194 9.78 -6.84 -22.45
N LEU A 195 8.96 -7.80 -22.03
CA LEU A 195 9.41 -9.14 -21.67
C LEU A 195 9.89 -9.92 -22.90
N SER A 196 9.19 -9.86 -24.03
CA SER A 196 9.63 -10.53 -25.27
C SER A 196 10.97 -9.99 -25.79
N LYS A 197 11.18 -8.67 -25.72
CA LYS A 197 12.45 -8.03 -26.07
C LYS A 197 13.61 -8.45 -25.15
N ARG A 198 13.37 -8.68 -23.85
CA ARG A 198 14.40 -9.18 -22.92
C ARG A 198 14.82 -10.61 -23.26
N ILE A 199 13.85 -11.48 -23.53
CA ILE A 199 14.12 -12.87 -23.92
C ILE A 199 14.99 -12.94 -25.19
N HIS A 200 14.71 -12.10 -26.20
CA HIS A 200 15.54 -12.03 -27.42
C HIS A 200 16.96 -11.50 -27.19
N ARG A 201 17.20 -10.70 -26.14
CA ARG A 201 18.54 -10.22 -25.79
C ARG A 201 19.36 -11.26 -25.01
N GLU A 202 18.71 -12.05 -24.17
CA GLU A 202 19.37 -13.09 -23.36
C GLU A 202 19.65 -14.38 -24.16
N HIS A 203 18.92 -14.59 -25.26
CA HIS A 203 19.13 -15.68 -26.22
C HIS A 203 19.27 -15.15 -27.66
N PRO A 204 20.39 -14.51 -28.03
CA PRO A 204 20.65 -14.20 -29.43
C PRO A 204 20.76 -15.53 -30.18
N ILE A 205 19.86 -15.77 -31.13
CA ILE A 205 19.97 -16.88 -32.07
C ILE A 205 21.27 -16.64 -32.85
N ALA A 206 22.31 -17.42 -32.54
CA ALA A 206 23.55 -17.41 -33.28
C ALA A 206 23.25 -17.99 -34.67
N PHE A 207 23.31 -17.12 -35.70
CA PHE A 207 23.37 -17.51 -37.09
C PHE A 207 24.82 -17.77 -37.50
#